data_AF-W1I748-F1
#
_entry.id   AF-W1I748-F1
#
_cell.length_a   1.000
_cell.length_b   1.000
_cell.length_c   1.000
_cell.angle_alpha   90.00
_cell.angle_beta   90.00
_cell.angle_gamma   90.00
#
_symmetry.space_group_name_H-M   'P 1'
#
loop_
_entity.id
_entity.type
_entity.pdbx_description
1 polymer ?
#
loop_
_entity_poly.entity_id
_entity_poly.type
_entity_poly.pdbx_seq_one_letter_code
_entity_poly.pdbx_strand_id
1 'polypeptide(L)'
;MIFTVLHGILTLRNINIHYESVSKMSVKKTKAPRARMMWFCTNCFAVDGSKILTVDEAEAICKAHQASLESYALIGHDSDVHDAESIASRDSHRKQTYMELYKKLAESNNVSQDAGSESGYAYDTYCEAEAHKWADFYYPQKQVGDLKELHVHVALKFKNARAIDEIARWFGVPMNMIDILKGRNAFEEAALYLIHAKQQEKFQYIPDVVRASFNYAEWLESYQLKIEMHEKYHMAIEDIYDIANMVAHEGWTLQKVEEMISTPMLIKHARLFGEARARYIYEHFDMPPCRFVFYVEGDGLGGAGKSVATKALCKQFAREYGADPRKNVGELKEYIYKVGQKGVPWQRYDGQPIVYIDDRTAYDILADFGGHDGVKNLFEQFPEKEITNIKYGDACIVAKYIVINGIQSYEDFVNGLNGTYKTRSGETVVSDTDVTQYTRRITGIIKIANDEITALFNKGVMQDTREYTQYIAIMTRKYNFVNAVKKLKGDALFAVEERALQPVLETSKQIEDNINDKICNRDEIPSEFWDYGTDIDVQESRDFDIIYGKIKSDDELKREYGLYLENFFSHHPSCKNTNNYPSFDWWMDNYGRK
;
A
#
# COMPACT_ATOMS: atom_id res chain seq x y z
N MET A 1 -80.20 -37.69 -15.18
CA MET A 1 -80.90 -37.82 -13.88
C MET A 1 -79.92 -38.54 -12.95
N ILE A 2 -79.12 -37.93 -12.08
CA ILE A 2 -79.39 -36.87 -11.11
C ILE A 2 -78.23 -35.85 -11.18
N PHE A 3 -78.26 -35.00 -12.20
CA PHE A 3 -77.98 -33.59 -11.99
C PHE A 3 -79.21 -33.05 -11.20
N THR A 4 -79.01 -32.12 -10.26
CA THR A 4 -80.04 -31.41 -9.43
C THR A 4 -80.24 -31.83 -7.95
N VAL A 5 -79.29 -32.51 -7.27
CA VAL A 5 -79.39 -32.65 -5.78
C VAL A 5 -78.10 -32.29 -5.01
N LEU A 6 -76.92 -32.23 -5.64
CA LEU A 6 -75.69 -31.81 -4.93
C LEU A 6 -75.45 -30.28 -4.87
N HIS A 7 -76.38 -29.47 -5.41
CA HIS A 7 -76.30 -28.00 -5.41
C HIS A 7 -77.04 -27.34 -4.22
N GLY A 8 -77.57 -28.13 -3.27
CA GLY A 8 -78.43 -27.64 -2.19
C GLY A 8 -77.92 -27.84 -0.75
N ILE A 9 -76.78 -28.49 -0.53
CA ILE A 9 -76.24 -28.77 0.83
C ILE A 9 -74.80 -28.24 1.01
N LEU A 10 -74.20 -27.62 -0.01
CA LEU A 10 -72.88 -26.97 0.06
C LEU A 10 -72.94 -25.45 0.29
N THR A 11 -74.13 -24.88 0.54
CA THR A 11 -74.32 -23.44 0.73
C THR A 11 -74.19 -22.94 2.19
N LEU A 12 -73.62 -23.75 3.10
CA LEU A 12 -73.28 -23.32 4.47
C LEU A 12 -71.82 -23.57 4.85
N ARG A 13 -70.92 -23.67 3.88
CA ARG A 13 -69.46 -23.67 4.11
C ARG A 13 -68.77 -22.67 3.20
N ASN A 14 -68.91 -21.39 3.55
CA ASN A 14 -67.92 -20.37 3.25
C ASN A 14 -67.31 -19.91 4.58
N ILE A 15 -66.39 -20.71 5.13
CA ILE A 15 -65.31 -20.12 5.93
C ILE A 15 -64.29 -19.65 4.91
N ASN A 16 -64.64 -18.53 4.28
CA ASN A 16 -63.70 -17.67 3.60
C ASN A 16 -62.83 -17.12 4.73
N ILE A 17 -61.61 -17.61 4.90
CA ILE A 17 -60.60 -16.86 5.67
C ILE A 17 -60.13 -15.73 4.74
N HIS A 18 -61.04 -14.77 4.51
CA HIS A 18 -60.64 -13.42 4.20
C HIS A 18 -59.91 -12.90 5.43
N TYR A 19 -58.63 -12.55 5.26
CA TYR A 19 -58.00 -11.56 6.12
C TYR A 19 -58.72 -10.22 5.90
N GLU A 20 -59.88 -10.08 6.51
CA GLU A 20 -60.54 -8.78 6.62
C GLU A 20 -59.73 -7.92 7.58
N SER A 21 -59.31 -6.79 7.03
CA SER A 21 -58.71 -5.66 7.71
C SER A 21 -59.52 -5.27 8.94
N VAL A 22 -58.93 -5.49 10.13
CA VAL A 22 -59.41 -4.88 11.36
C VAL A 22 -59.29 -3.36 11.21
N SER A 23 -60.44 -2.71 11.38
CA SER A 23 -60.65 -1.29 11.25
C SER A 23 -60.02 -0.51 12.41
N LYS A 24 -59.34 0.59 12.04
CA LYS A 24 -59.18 1.85 12.78
C LYS A 24 -58.97 1.75 14.31
N MET A 25 -57.78 1.32 14.70
CA MET A 25 -57.03 2.04 15.74
C MET A 25 -55.81 2.69 15.08
N SER A 26 -55.58 3.96 15.38
CA SER A 26 -54.42 4.73 14.94
C SER A 26 -53.14 4.15 15.55
N VAL A 27 -52.61 3.09 14.95
CA VAL A 27 -51.26 2.60 15.19
C VAL A 27 -50.39 3.18 14.10
N LYS A 28 -49.38 3.97 14.47
CA LYS A 28 -48.35 4.46 13.54
C LYS A 28 -47.85 3.27 12.71
N LYS A 29 -48.06 3.28 11.39
CA LYS A 29 -47.50 2.26 10.47
C LYS A 29 -45.97 2.31 10.58
N THR A 30 -45.39 1.47 11.41
CA THR A 30 -43.95 1.19 11.44
C THR A 30 -43.58 0.60 10.08
N LYS A 31 -42.69 1.28 9.34
CA LYS A 31 -42.18 0.78 8.05
C LYS A 31 -41.56 -0.60 8.28
N ALA A 32 -41.90 -1.58 7.43
CA ALA A 32 -41.30 -2.90 7.49
C ALA A 32 -39.76 -2.79 7.41
N PRO A 33 -39.02 -3.62 8.16
CA PRO A 33 -37.56 -3.59 8.16
C PRO A 33 -37.00 -3.80 6.76
N ARG A 34 -35.88 -3.14 6.48
CA ARG A 34 -35.20 -3.22 5.18
C ARG A 34 -33.81 -3.82 5.34
N ALA A 35 -33.43 -4.70 4.42
CA ALA A 35 -32.11 -5.32 4.42
C ALA A 35 -31.55 -5.46 3.00
N ARG A 36 -30.22 -5.59 2.91
CA ARG A 36 -29.52 -5.88 1.65
C ARG A 36 -29.32 -7.36 1.39
N MET A 37 -29.42 -8.21 2.41
CA MET A 37 -29.25 -9.65 2.30
C MET A 37 -30.37 -10.34 3.05
N MET A 38 -31.03 -11.28 2.39
CA MET A 38 -32.17 -12.01 2.95
C MET A 38 -32.09 -13.49 2.55
N TRP A 39 -32.67 -14.32 3.40
CA TRP A 39 -32.77 -15.77 3.21
C TRP A 39 -34.16 -16.25 3.59
N PHE A 40 -34.66 -17.27 2.91
CA PHE A 40 -35.84 -17.99 3.37
C PHE A 40 -35.83 -19.44 2.88
N CYS A 41 -36.69 -20.24 3.52
CA CYS A 41 -36.97 -21.61 3.18
C CYS A 41 -38.49 -21.80 3.08
N THR A 42 -38.97 -22.50 2.06
CA THR A 42 -40.40 -22.82 1.93
C THR A 42 -40.60 -24.19 1.31
N ASN A 43 -41.64 -24.92 1.73
CA ASN A 43 -42.00 -26.19 1.10
C ASN A 43 -42.47 -25.97 -0.34
N CYS A 44 -42.17 -26.91 -1.23
CA CYS A 44 -42.66 -26.92 -2.61
C CYS A 44 -44.15 -27.25 -2.69
N PHE A 45 -44.62 -28.07 -1.76
CA PHE A 45 -46.01 -28.52 -1.67
C PHE A 45 -46.52 -28.34 -0.24
N ALA A 46 -47.78 -27.95 -0.12
CA ALA A 46 -48.53 -28.04 1.12
C ALA A 46 -48.85 -29.50 1.43
N VAL A 47 -49.34 -29.78 2.64
CA VAL A 47 -49.56 -31.16 3.08
C VAL A 47 -50.77 -31.82 2.41
N ASP A 48 -51.72 -31.06 1.84
CA ASP A 48 -52.74 -31.59 0.92
C ASP A 48 -52.18 -31.95 -0.47
N GLY A 49 -50.88 -31.76 -0.68
CA GLY A 49 -50.24 -31.93 -1.98
C GLY A 49 -50.50 -30.75 -2.93
N SER A 50 -51.16 -29.67 -2.48
CA SER A 50 -51.28 -28.46 -3.29
C SER A 50 -49.91 -27.79 -3.46
N LYS A 51 -49.65 -27.28 -4.65
CA LYS A 51 -48.37 -26.67 -5.00
C LYS A 51 -48.23 -25.28 -4.36
N ILE A 52 -47.10 -25.02 -3.71
CA ILE A 52 -46.76 -23.72 -3.08
C ILE A 52 -45.79 -22.94 -3.97
N LEU A 53 -44.53 -23.40 -4.06
CA LEU A 53 -43.47 -22.70 -4.79
C LEU A 53 -42.38 -23.68 -5.22
N THR A 54 -42.19 -23.89 -6.53
CA THR A 54 -41.09 -24.74 -7.02
C THR A 54 -39.79 -23.97 -7.20
N VAL A 55 -38.68 -24.71 -7.34
CA VAL A 55 -37.36 -24.16 -7.67
C VAL A 55 -37.41 -23.35 -8.98
N ASP A 56 -38.12 -23.83 -10.01
CA ASP A 56 -38.29 -23.13 -11.28
C ASP A 56 -39.03 -21.80 -11.12
N GLU A 57 -40.07 -21.78 -10.29
CA GLU A 57 -40.86 -20.57 -10.02
C GLU A 57 -40.07 -19.54 -9.22
N ALA A 58 -39.36 -20.00 -8.18
CA ALA A 58 -38.47 -19.15 -7.40
C ALA A 58 -37.39 -18.52 -8.30
N GLU A 59 -36.80 -19.30 -9.22
CA GLU A 59 -35.84 -18.78 -10.17
C GLU A 59 -36.46 -17.78 -11.16
N ALA A 60 -37.66 -18.07 -11.68
CA ALA A 60 -38.36 -17.17 -12.58
C ALA A 60 -38.66 -15.82 -11.91
N ILE A 61 -39.06 -15.83 -10.63
CA ILE A 61 -39.27 -14.62 -9.82
C ILE A 61 -37.94 -13.85 -9.66
N CYS A 62 -36.85 -14.54 -9.31
CA CYS A 62 -35.53 -13.92 -9.22
C CYS A 62 -35.10 -13.26 -10.54
N LYS A 63 -35.32 -13.94 -11.68
CA LYS A 63 -35.04 -13.40 -13.02
C LYS A 63 -35.91 -12.19 -13.35
N ALA A 64 -37.20 -12.23 -13.03
CA ALA A 64 -38.12 -11.09 -13.23
C ALA A 64 -37.69 -9.84 -12.43
N HIS A 65 -37.04 -10.05 -11.28
CA HIS A 65 -36.55 -8.97 -10.41
C HIS A 65 -35.02 -8.74 -10.50
N GLN A 66 -34.33 -9.25 -11.51
CA GLN A 66 -32.86 -9.18 -11.63
C GLN A 66 -32.30 -7.76 -11.59
N ALA A 67 -33.05 -6.75 -12.08
CA ALA A 67 -32.63 -5.35 -12.00
C ALA A 67 -32.35 -4.89 -10.55
N SER A 68 -33.09 -5.46 -9.59
CA SER A 68 -33.02 -5.17 -8.16
C SER A 68 -31.96 -5.96 -7.40
N LEU A 69 -31.60 -7.13 -7.93
CA LEU A 69 -30.70 -8.09 -7.30
C LEU A 69 -29.26 -7.79 -7.73
N GLU A 70 -28.35 -7.82 -6.76
CA GLU A 70 -26.91 -7.89 -6.99
C GLU A 70 -26.54 -9.35 -7.30
N SER A 71 -27.03 -10.29 -6.50
CA SER A 71 -26.89 -11.73 -6.72
C SER A 71 -28.03 -12.52 -6.07
N TYR A 72 -28.31 -13.72 -6.61
CA TYR A 72 -29.17 -14.72 -5.95
C TYR A 72 -28.59 -16.12 -6.14
N ALA A 73 -28.91 -17.02 -5.21
CA ALA A 73 -28.65 -18.45 -5.31
C ALA A 73 -29.78 -19.23 -4.64
N LEU A 74 -30.22 -20.32 -5.23
CA LEU A 74 -31.31 -21.15 -4.73
C LEU A 74 -31.14 -22.64 -5.10
N ILE A 75 -31.74 -23.51 -4.30
CA ILE A 75 -31.70 -24.97 -4.48
C ILE A 75 -33.00 -25.58 -3.92
N GLY A 76 -33.42 -26.72 -4.47
CA GLY A 76 -34.42 -27.58 -3.85
C GLY A 76 -33.74 -28.66 -3.00
N HIS A 77 -34.18 -28.83 -1.76
CA HIS A 77 -33.74 -29.89 -0.85
C HIS A 77 -34.82 -30.96 -0.74
N ASP A 78 -34.42 -32.21 -0.99
CA ASP A 78 -35.29 -33.39 -1.04
C ASP A 78 -34.72 -34.62 -0.30
N SER A 79 -33.47 -34.53 0.15
CA SER A 79 -32.70 -35.66 0.64
C SER A 79 -32.33 -35.53 2.13
N ASP A 80 -32.75 -34.44 2.77
CA ASP A 80 -32.49 -34.19 4.19
C ASP A 80 -33.43 -34.97 5.10
N VAL A 81 -32.90 -35.45 6.22
CA VAL A 81 -33.66 -36.18 7.24
C VAL A 81 -33.93 -35.31 8.46
N HIS A 82 -34.99 -35.63 9.20
CA HIS A 82 -35.26 -35.02 10.49
C HIS A 82 -34.27 -35.53 11.56
N ASP A 83 -33.64 -34.60 12.28
CA ASP A 83 -32.88 -34.87 13.50
C ASP A 83 -33.77 -34.65 14.75
N ALA A 84 -33.25 -34.96 15.94
CA ALA A 84 -34.00 -34.86 17.19
C ALA A 84 -34.47 -33.43 17.50
N GLU A 85 -33.67 -32.41 17.15
CA GLU A 85 -34.00 -31.01 17.37
C GLU A 85 -35.10 -30.53 16.40
N SER A 86 -35.01 -30.94 15.13
CA SER A 86 -36.01 -30.69 14.10
C SER A 86 -37.35 -31.33 14.45
N ILE A 87 -37.35 -32.54 15.00
CA ILE A 87 -38.57 -33.19 15.51
C ILE A 87 -39.14 -32.41 16.69
N ALA A 88 -38.34 -32.06 17.69
CA ALA A 88 -38.81 -31.29 18.85
C ALA A 88 -39.40 -29.92 18.45
N SER A 89 -38.75 -29.22 17.52
CA SER A 89 -39.25 -27.97 16.96
C SER A 89 -40.57 -28.17 16.20
N ARG A 90 -40.67 -29.24 15.41
CA ARG A 90 -41.89 -29.58 14.67
C ARG A 90 -43.05 -29.90 15.62
N ASP A 91 -42.82 -30.68 16.67
CA ASP A 91 -43.82 -31.03 17.67
C ASP A 91 -44.32 -29.79 18.44
N SER A 92 -43.41 -28.85 18.73
CA SER A 92 -43.78 -27.55 19.30
C SER A 92 -44.68 -26.74 18.37
N HIS A 93 -44.34 -26.61 17.08
CA HIS A 93 -45.17 -25.92 16.10
C HIS A 93 -46.52 -26.59 15.88
N ARG A 94 -46.56 -27.94 15.90
CA ARG A 94 -47.81 -28.71 15.86
C ARG A 94 -48.68 -28.39 17.07
N LYS A 95 -48.12 -28.33 18.28
CA LYS A 95 -48.85 -27.95 19.50
C LYS A 95 -49.39 -26.52 19.42
N GLN A 96 -48.60 -25.56 18.94
CA GLN A 96 -49.05 -24.17 18.79
C GLN A 96 -50.20 -24.04 17.77
N THR A 97 -50.05 -24.68 16.61
CA THR A 97 -51.07 -24.68 15.55
C THR A 97 -52.37 -25.30 16.03
N TYR A 98 -52.27 -26.43 16.74
CA TYR A 98 -53.40 -27.05 17.43
C TYR A 98 -54.12 -26.06 18.35
N MET A 99 -53.39 -25.34 19.21
CA MET A 99 -53.96 -24.38 20.16
C MET A 99 -54.66 -23.21 19.47
N GLU A 100 -54.11 -22.67 18.38
CA GLU A 100 -54.72 -21.58 17.62
C GLU A 100 -56.00 -22.02 16.91
N LEU A 101 -56.00 -23.22 16.32
CA LEU A 101 -57.16 -23.78 15.64
C LEU A 101 -58.28 -24.08 16.63
N TYR A 102 -57.95 -24.67 17.77
CA TYR A 102 -58.92 -24.94 18.83
C TYR A 102 -59.60 -23.65 19.30
N LYS A 103 -58.84 -22.58 19.56
CA LYS A 103 -59.39 -21.28 19.97
C LYS A 103 -60.39 -20.73 18.94
N LYS A 104 -60.02 -20.71 17.65
CA LYS A 104 -60.89 -20.21 16.59
C LYS A 104 -62.18 -21.03 16.43
N LEU A 105 -62.07 -22.35 16.56
CA LEU A 105 -63.23 -23.25 16.50
C LEU A 105 -64.12 -23.07 17.74
N ALA A 106 -63.53 -22.96 18.93
CA ALA A 106 -64.24 -22.74 20.18
C ALA A 106 -65.01 -21.41 20.18
N GLU A 107 -64.39 -20.33 19.67
CA GLU A 107 -65.04 -19.04 19.44
C GLU A 107 -66.23 -19.15 18.48
N SER A 108 -66.03 -19.84 17.35
CA SER A 108 -67.06 -19.99 16.32
C SER A 108 -68.24 -20.87 16.75
N ASN A 109 -68.00 -21.81 17.67
CA ASN A 109 -69.02 -22.73 18.20
C ASN A 109 -69.60 -22.28 19.56
N ASN A 110 -69.26 -21.07 20.04
CA ASN A 110 -69.70 -20.52 21.33
C ASN A 110 -69.37 -21.41 22.55
N VAL A 111 -68.20 -22.07 22.53
CA VAL A 111 -67.71 -22.85 23.67
C VAL A 111 -67.38 -21.89 24.83
N SER A 112 -67.73 -22.27 26.05
CA SER A 112 -67.48 -21.45 27.24
C SER A 112 -65.99 -21.27 27.50
N GLN A 113 -65.58 -20.07 27.91
CA GLN A 113 -64.19 -19.81 28.34
C GLN A 113 -63.86 -20.57 29.62
N ASP A 114 -62.66 -21.11 29.69
CA ASP A 114 -62.11 -21.78 30.86
C ASP A 114 -60.64 -21.34 31.04
N ALA A 115 -60.41 -20.46 32.00
CA ALA A 115 -59.09 -19.92 32.31
C ALA A 115 -58.11 -20.97 32.85
N GLY A 116 -58.58 -22.15 33.27
CA GLY A 116 -57.76 -23.26 33.73
C GLY A 116 -57.28 -24.19 32.60
N SER A 117 -57.80 -24.03 31.39
CA SER A 117 -57.42 -24.84 30.22
C SER A 117 -56.25 -24.22 29.44
N GLU A 118 -55.38 -25.05 28.84
CA GLU A 118 -54.27 -24.56 27.99
C GLU A 118 -54.77 -23.74 26.78
N SER A 119 -55.98 -24.03 26.29
CA SER A 119 -56.60 -23.32 25.16
C SER A 119 -57.36 -22.05 25.58
N GLY A 120 -57.65 -21.86 26.87
CA GLY A 120 -58.52 -20.78 27.38
C GLY A 120 -60.02 -21.02 27.19
N TYR A 121 -60.42 -22.21 26.69
CA TYR A 121 -61.81 -22.61 26.44
C TYR A 121 -62.06 -24.02 27.01
N ALA A 122 -63.28 -24.26 27.48
CA ALA A 122 -63.69 -25.57 27.96
C ALA A 122 -63.50 -26.65 26.89
N TYR A 123 -63.32 -27.89 27.32
CA TYR A 123 -63.22 -29.04 26.42
C TYR A 123 -64.50 -29.22 25.61
N ASP A 124 -64.38 -29.25 24.28
CA ASP A 124 -65.45 -29.52 23.33
C ASP A 124 -64.98 -30.59 22.34
N THR A 125 -65.78 -31.65 22.20
CA THR A 125 -65.38 -32.85 21.43
C THR A 125 -65.22 -32.56 19.94
N TYR A 126 -66.02 -31.62 19.40
CA TYR A 126 -65.92 -31.26 17.98
C TYR A 126 -64.69 -30.39 17.71
N CYS A 127 -64.44 -29.38 18.55
CA CYS A 127 -63.29 -28.50 18.43
C CYS A 127 -61.97 -29.28 18.58
N GLU A 128 -61.91 -30.22 19.55
CA GLU A 128 -60.78 -31.11 19.76
C GLU A 128 -60.47 -31.95 18.49
N ALA A 129 -61.48 -32.65 17.97
CA ALA A 129 -61.32 -33.54 16.83
C ALA A 129 -60.93 -32.79 15.54
N GLU A 130 -61.55 -31.65 15.25
CA GLU A 130 -61.19 -30.85 14.08
C GLU A 130 -59.83 -30.16 14.26
N ALA A 131 -59.51 -29.61 15.44
CA ALA A 131 -58.19 -29.00 15.66
C ALA A 131 -57.06 -30.02 15.52
N HIS A 132 -57.22 -31.25 16.03
CA HIS A 132 -56.25 -32.32 15.83
C HIS A 132 -56.11 -32.72 14.37
N LYS A 133 -57.23 -32.92 13.67
CA LYS A 133 -57.24 -33.25 12.24
C LYS A 133 -56.49 -32.20 11.41
N TRP A 134 -56.70 -30.91 11.68
CA TRP A 134 -56.00 -29.84 10.98
C TRP A 134 -54.55 -29.68 11.42
N ALA A 135 -54.23 -29.90 12.70
CA ALA A 135 -52.84 -29.89 13.18
C ALA A 135 -52.01 -31.05 12.59
N ASP A 136 -52.59 -32.25 12.50
CA ASP A 136 -51.98 -33.41 11.84
C ASP A 136 -51.88 -33.21 10.34
N PHE A 137 -52.85 -32.51 9.75
CA PHE A 137 -52.77 -32.10 8.37
C PHE A 137 -51.61 -31.11 8.15
N TYR A 138 -51.43 -30.06 8.95
CA TYR A 138 -50.33 -29.11 8.72
C TYR A 138 -48.95 -29.64 9.15
N TYR A 139 -48.91 -30.51 10.15
CA TYR A 139 -47.69 -31.08 10.72
C TYR A 139 -47.87 -32.58 10.95
N PRO A 140 -47.79 -33.42 9.90
CA PRO A 140 -47.86 -34.87 10.07
C PRO A 140 -46.73 -35.33 10.99
N GLN A 141 -47.04 -36.34 11.81
CA GLN A 141 -46.06 -36.96 12.71
C GLN A 141 -44.88 -37.52 11.91
N LYS A 142 -43.67 -37.20 12.36
CA LYS A 142 -42.40 -37.61 11.78
C LYS A 142 -41.51 -38.15 12.88
N GLN A 143 -40.60 -39.05 12.53
CA GLN A 143 -39.59 -39.60 13.43
C GLN A 143 -38.19 -39.17 12.98
N VAL A 144 -37.23 -39.26 13.90
CA VAL A 144 -35.82 -39.03 13.58
C VAL A 144 -35.39 -40.01 12.50
N GLY A 145 -34.80 -39.51 11.42
CA GLY A 145 -34.42 -40.28 10.25
C GLY A 145 -35.44 -40.25 9.10
N ASP A 146 -36.67 -39.77 9.32
CA ASP A 146 -37.63 -39.57 8.22
C ASP A 146 -37.17 -38.44 7.30
N LEU A 147 -37.41 -38.59 5.99
CA LEU A 147 -37.18 -37.54 5.02
C LEU A 147 -38.06 -36.31 5.30
N LYS A 148 -37.43 -35.15 5.23
CA LYS A 148 -38.07 -33.84 5.23
C LYS A 148 -38.87 -33.66 3.94
N GLU A 149 -39.90 -32.82 4.02
CA GLU A 149 -40.66 -32.44 2.83
C GLU A 149 -39.77 -31.67 1.83
N LEU A 150 -40.02 -31.83 0.53
CA LEU A 150 -39.32 -31.07 -0.51
C LEU A 150 -39.50 -29.57 -0.27
N HIS A 151 -38.40 -28.83 -0.14
CA HIS A 151 -38.39 -27.40 0.14
C HIS A 151 -37.36 -26.65 -0.70
N VAL A 152 -37.58 -25.36 -0.91
CA VAL A 152 -36.69 -24.46 -1.64
C VAL A 152 -36.01 -23.51 -0.67
N HIS A 153 -34.70 -23.45 -0.76
CA HIS A 153 -33.88 -22.44 -0.11
C HIS A 153 -33.53 -21.33 -1.09
N VAL A 154 -33.65 -20.07 -0.65
CA VAL A 154 -33.38 -18.91 -1.49
C VAL A 154 -32.53 -17.89 -0.74
N ALA A 155 -31.34 -17.61 -1.24
CA ALA A 155 -30.45 -16.52 -0.81
C ALA A 155 -30.54 -15.34 -1.77
N LEU A 156 -30.78 -14.14 -1.25
CA LEU A 156 -30.89 -12.90 -2.03
C LEU A 156 -29.91 -11.84 -1.52
N LYS A 157 -29.20 -11.20 -2.45
CA LYS A 157 -28.40 -10.00 -2.21
C LYS A 157 -28.88 -8.88 -3.13
N PHE A 158 -29.21 -7.73 -2.57
CA PHE A 158 -29.78 -6.61 -3.29
C PHE A 158 -28.77 -5.49 -3.51
N LYS A 159 -28.84 -4.84 -4.68
CA LYS A 159 -28.04 -3.63 -4.98
C LYS A 159 -28.28 -2.54 -3.94
N ASN A 160 -29.56 -2.35 -3.57
CA ASN A 160 -30.03 -1.43 -2.53
C ASN A 160 -30.96 -2.17 -1.57
N ALA A 161 -31.00 -1.76 -0.30
CA ALA A 161 -31.82 -2.42 0.72
C ALA A 161 -33.31 -2.46 0.34
N ARG A 162 -33.95 -3.61 0.50
CA ARG A 162 -35.38 -3.87 0.20
C ARG A 162 -36.17 -4.21 1.45
N ALA A 163 -37.47 -3.93 1.43
CA ALA A 163 -38.34 -4.18 2.57
C ALA A 163 -38.81 -5.64 2.57
N ILE A 164 -38.92 -6.25 3.74
CA ILE A 164 -39.29 -7.68 3.85
C ILE A 164 -40.69 -7.96 3.27
N ASP A 165 -41.65 -7.07 3.48
CA ASP A 165 -43.02 -7.17 2.96
C ASP A 165 -43.10 -7.12 1.43
N GLU A 166 -42.11 -6.47 0.79
CA GLU A 166 -41.96 -6.50 -0.65
C GLU A 166 -41.49 -7.87 -1.14
N ILE A 167 -40.48 -8.45 -0.48
CA ILE A 167 -39.93 -9.75 -0.87
C ILE A 167 -40.92 -10.88 -0.59
N ALA A 168 -41.65 -10.83 0.52
CA ALA A 168 -42.75 -11.74 0.84
C ALA A 168 -43.80 -11.79 -0.30
N ARG A 169 -44.16 -10.63 -0.87
CA ARG A 169 -45.09 -10.56 -2.00
C ARG A 169 -44.52 -11.10 -3.31
N TRP A 170 -43.22 -11.01 -3.54
CA TRP A 170 -42.60 -11.57 -4.74
C TRP A 170 -42.73 -13.09 -4.79
N PHE A 171 -42.47 -13.74 -3.66
CA PHE A 171 -42.43 -15.19 -3.56
C PHE A 171 -43.73 -15.82 -3.06
N GLY A 172 -44.72 -15.01 -2.66
CA GLY A 172 -45.98 -15.51 -2.10
C GLY A 172 -45.80 -16.19 -0.74
N VAL A 173 -44.76 -15.82 0.02
CA VAL A 173 -44.44 -16.42 1.31
C VAL A 173 -44.76 -15.46 2.47
N PRO A 174 -45.11 -15.97 3.67
CA PRO A 174 -45.28 -15.15 4.87
C PRO A 174 -44.00 -14.40 5.25
N MET A 175 -44.13 -13.16 5.75
CA MET A 175 -42.98 -12.32 6.15
C MET A 175 -42.11 -12.95 7.23
N ASN A 176 -42.69 -13.75 8.12
CA ASN A 176 -41.97 -14.43 9.20
C ASN A 176 -41.10 -15.60 8.73
N MET A 177 -41.19 -16.00 7.45
CA MET A 177 -40.29 -16.98 6.85
C MET A 177 -39.02 -16.35 6.27
N ILE A 178 -38.94 -15.02 6.21
CA ILE A 178 -37.81 -14.29 5.63
C ILE A 178 -36.89 -13.78 6.73
N ASP A 179 -35.68 -14.33 6.75
CA ASP A 179 -34.60 -13.93 7.64
C ASP A 179 -33.74 -12.83 7.02
N ILE A 180 -33.31 -11.90 7.88
CA ILE A 180 -32.30 -10.90 7.52
C ILE A 180 -30.92 -11.47 7.82
N LEU A 181 -30.10 -11.61 6.78
CA LEU A 181 -28.71 -12.03 6.92
C LEU A 181 -27.86 -10.86 7.44
N LYS A 182 -27.14 -11.08 8.54
CA LYS A 182 -26.31 -10.07 9.22
C LYS A 182 -24.84 -10.45 9.12
N GLY A 183 -23.99 -9.50 8.73
CA GLY A 183 -22.53 -9.69 8.65
C GLY A 183 -21.97 -9.46 7.25
N ARG A 184 -20.65 -9.31 7.15
CA ARG A 184 -19.97 -8.97 5.88
C ARG A 184 -20.03 -10.10 4.85
N ASN A 185 -19.97 -11.35 5.30
CA ASN A 185 -19.95 -12.56 4.46
C ASN A 185 -21.24 -13.39 4.58
N ALA A 186 -22.33 -12.78 5.06
CA ALA A 186 -23.53 -13.52 5.42
C ALA A 186 -24.25 -14.13 4.20
N PHE A 187 -24.14 -13.50 3.03
CA PHE A 187 -24.65 -14.07 1.79
C PHE A 187 -23.82 -15.29 1.34
N GLU A 188 -22.50 -15.20 1.45
CA GLU A 188 -21.59 -16.29 1.12
C GLU A 188 -21.82 -17.51 2.04
N GLU A 189 -22.06 -17.28 3.33
CA GLU A 189 -22.43 -18.35 4.27
C GLU A 189 -23.76 -19.01 3.91
N ALA A 190 -24.78 -18.21 3.56
CA ALA A 190 -26.06 -18.75 3.08
C ALA A 190 -25.89 -19.52 1.75
N ALA A 191 -25.02 -19.05 0.85
CA ALA A 191 -24.73 -19.72 -0.40
C ALA A 191 -24.01 -21.06 -0.20
N LEU A 192 -23.06 -21.16 0.75
CA LEU A 192 -22.43 -22.45 1.12
C LEU A 192 -23.42 -23.41 1.78
N TYR A 193 -24.37 -22.87 2.54
CA TYR A 193 -25.40 -23.67 3.20
C TYR A 193 -26.30 -24.40 2.20
N LEU A 194 -26.52 -23.86 1.00
CA LEU A 194 -27.32 -24.50 -0.06
C LEU A 194 -26.84 -25.93 -0.38
N ILE A 195 -25.54 -26.19 -0.27
CA ILE A 195 -24.96 -27.52 -0.50
C ILE A 195 -24.52 -28.23 0.78
N HIS A 196 -24.83 -27.65 1.94
CA HIS A 196 -24.41 -28.12 3.27
C HIS A 196 -22.89 -28.26 3.45
N ALA A 197 -22.07 -27.49 2.72
CA ALA A 197 -20.61 -27.63 2.72
C ALA A 197 -19.93 -27.55 4.10
N LYS A 198 -20.57 -26.88 5.08
CA LYS A 198 -20.08 -26.75 6.47
C LYS A 198 -20.76 -27.69 7.47
N GLN A 199 -21.79 -28.44 7.05
CA GLN A 199 -22.63 -29.30 7.87
C GLN A 199 -22.50 -30.74 7.39
N GLN A 200 -21.38 -31.38 7.75
CA GLN A 200 -21.02 -32.71 7.26
C GLN A 200 -22.02 -33.80 7.68
N GLU A 201 -22.81 -33.55 8.71
CA GLU A 201 -23.87 -34.42 9.20
C GLU A 201 -25.12 -34.43 8.32
N LYS A 202 -25.28 -33.43 7.43
CA LYS A 202 -26.42 -33.33 6.50
C LYS A 202 -26.06 -33.85 5.12
N PHE A 203 -27.09 -34.11 4.32
CA PHE A 203 -26.91 -34.54 2.94
C PHE A 203 -26.15 -33.48 2.14
N GLN A 204 -25.03 -33.87 1.52
CA GLN A 204 -24.18 -32.97 0.74
C GLN A 204 -24.70 -32.92 -0.70
N TYR A 205 -25.22 -31.76 -1.12
CA TYR A 205 -25.67 -31.57 -2.49
C TYR A 205 -24.49 -31.17 -3.39
N ILE A 206 -24.55 -31.56 -4.66
CA ILE A 206 -23.52 -31.16 -5.64
C ILE A 206 -23.71 -29.69 -6.05
N PRO A 207 -22.64 -28.93 -6.31
CA PRO A 207 -22.73 -27.52 -6.73
C PRO A 207 -23.59 -27.29 -7.98
N ASP A 208 -23.62 -28.26 -8.90
CA ASP A 208 -24.29 -28.16 -10.21
C ASP A 208 -25.82 -28.07 -10.13
N VAL A 209 -26.42 -28.49 -9.01
CA VAL A 209 -27.88 -28.38 -8.81
C VAL A 209 -28.30 -27.01 -8.25
N VAL A 210 -27.34 -26.15 -7.88
CA VAL A 210 -27.62 -24.79 -7.41
C VAL A 210 -27.91 -23.88 -8.60
N ARG A 211 -29.04 -23.16 -8.54
CA ARG A 211 -29.41 -22.15 -9.54
C ARG A 211 -29.05 -20.77 -9.02
N ALA A 212 -28.14 -20.10 -9.69
CA ALA A 212 -27.63 -18.80 -9.26
C ALA A 212 -27.55 -17.79 -10.41
N SER A 213 -27.50 -16.51 -10.06
CA SER A 213 -27.27 -15.42 -11.03
C SER A 213 -25.79 -15.26 -11.44
N PHE A 214 -24.93 -16.15 -10.95
CA PHE A 214 -23.48 -16.18 -11.16
C PHE A 214 -23.04 -17.64 -11.34
N ASN A 215 -21.82 -17.87 -11.84
CA ASN A 215 -21.27 -19.22 -11.92
C ASN A 215 -20.96 -19.72 -10.51
N TYR A 216 -21.85 -20.57 -9.97
CA TYR A 216 -21.75 -21.04 -8.59
C TYR A 216 -20.54 -21.95 -8.36
N ALA A 217 -20.22 -22.82 -9.33
CA ALA A 217 -19.06 -23.72 -9.24
C ALA A 217 -17.73 -22.94 -9.22
N GLU A 218 -17.54 -22.00 -10.15
CA GLU A 218 -16.34 -21.13 -10.17
C GLU A 218 -16.24 -20.26 -8.90
N TRP A 219 -17.38 -19.77 -8.40
CA TRP A 219 -17.42 -19.02 -7.15
C TRP A 219 -16.99 -19.88 -5.96
N LEU A 220 -17.47 -21.13 -5.88
CA LEU A 220 -17.16 -22.07 -4.80
C LEU A 220 -15.66 -22.41 -4.81
N GLU A 221 -15.08 -22.73 -5.97
CA GLU A 221 -13.65 -22.98 -6.13
C GLU A 221 -12.83 -21.74 -5.69
N SER A 222 -13.21 -20.56 -6.14
CA SER A 222 -12.57 -19.30 -5.74
C SER A 222 -12.68 -19.02 -4.23
N TYR A 223 -13.80 -19.42 -3.61
CA TYR A 223 -14.03 -19.25 -2.18
C TYR A 223 -13.23 -20.27 -1.35
N GLN A 224 -13.14 -21.52 -1.81
CA GLN A 224 -12.28 -22.55 -1.22
C GLN A 224 -10.81 -22.15 -1.32
N LEU A 225 -10.34 -21.69 -2.48
CA LEU A 225 -8.99 -21.14 -2.64
C LEU A 225 -8.71 -19.98 -1.68
N LYS A 226 -9.70 -19.12 -1.40
CA LYS A 226 -9.55 -18.05 -0.39
C LYS A 226 -9.40 -18.61 1.03
N ILE A 227 -10.17 -19.64 1.39
CA ILE A 227 -10.03 -20.34 2.67
C ILE A 227 -8.67 -21.02 2.75
N GLU A 228 -8.29 -21.79 1.73
CA GLU A 228 -7.00 -22.47 1.65
C GLU A 228 -5.82 -21.49 1.68
N MET A 229 -5.92 -20.34 1.01
CA MET A 229 -4.94 -19.26 1.10
C MET A 229 -4.89 -18.68 2.52
N HIS A 230 -6.05 -18.47 3.14
CA HIS A 230 -6.14 -17.98 4.52
C HIS A 230 -5.59 -18.99 5.53
N GLU A 231 -5.78 -20.29 5.32
CA GLU A 231 -5.24 -21.37 6.16
C GLU A 231 -3.75 -21.62 5.88
N LYS A 232 -3.31 -21.53 4.62
CA LYS A 232 -1.91 -21.72 4.23
C LYS A 232 -1.00 -20.59 4.73
N TYR A 233 -1.53 -19.37 4.80
CA TYR A 233 -0.75 -18.19 5.15
C TYR A 233 -1.19 -17.52 6.46
N HIS A 234 -2.26 -17.99 7.11
CA HIS A 234 -2.75 -17.55 8.44
C HIS A 234 -2.62 -16.05 8.72
N MET A 235 -3.25 -15.16 7.94
CA MET A 235 -3.17 -13.72 8.24
C MET A 235 -4.53 -13.06 8.43
N ALA A 236 -4.83 -12.71 9.67
CA ALA A 236 -5.83 -11.73 10.08
C ALA A 236 -5.38 -10.29 9.74
N ILE A 237 -6.26 -9.30 9.95
CA ILE A 237 -5.91 -7.88 9.72
C ILE A 237 -4.84 -7.42 10.72
N GLU A 238 -4.91 -7.95 11.92
CA GLU A 238 -3.96 -7.75 13.02
C GLU A 238 -2.56 -8.23 12.60
N ASP A 239 -2.46 -9.39 11.93
CA ASP A 239 -1.19 -9.96 11.47
C ASP A 239 -0.49 -9.08 10.40
N ILE A 240 -1.24 -8.30 9.61
CA ILE A 240 -0.66 -7.32 8.66
C ILE A 240 0.04 -6.19 9.40
N TYR A 241 -0.56 -5.71 10.49
CA TYR A 241 0.05 -4.68 11.33
C TYR A 241 1.23 -5.23 12.13
N ASP A 242 1.18 -6.49 12.53
CA ASP A 242 2.33 -7.16 13.14
C ASP A 242 3.49 -7.27 12.14
N ILE A 243 3.24 -7.66 10.88
CA ILE A 243 4.27 -7.62 9.84
C ILE A 243 4.79 -6.20 9.63
N ALA A 244 3.93 -5.18 9.65
CA ALA A 244 4.38 -3.80 9.57
C ALA A 244 5.26 -3.40 10.78
N ASN A 245 4.95 -3.88 11.99
CA ASN A 245 5.79 -3.69 13.18
C ASN A 245 7.13 -4.42 13.05
N MET A 246 7.13 -5.65 12.52
CA MET A 246 8.35 -6.43 12.24
C MET A 246 9.25 -5.68 11.23
N VAL A 247 8.66 -5.02 10.24
CA VAL A 247 9.40 -4.13 9.32
C VAL A 247 9.92 -2.89 10.05
N ALA A 248 9.06 -2.22 10.83
CA ALA A 248 9.35 -0.93 11.46
C ALA A 248 10.32 -1.01 12.65
N HIS A 249 10.45 -2.17 13.30
CA HIS A 249 11.20 -2.33 14.55
C HIS A 249 12.19 -3.49 14.53
N GLU A 250 11.87 -4.60 13.85
CA GLU A 250 12.77 -5.76 13.74
C GLU A 250 13.57 -5.78 12.43
N GLY A 251 13.31 -4.84 11.53
CA GLY A 251 14.11 -4.62 10.33
C GLY A 251 13.85 -5.57 9.18
N TRP A 252 12.67 -6.18 9.11
CA TRP A 252 12.28 -6.96 7.96
C TRP A 252 12.37 -6.13 6.67
N THR A 253 12.95 -6.71 5.63
CA THR A 253 13.07 -6.09 4.30
C THR A 253 11.75 -6.17 3.55
N LEU A 254 11.56 -5.32 2.54
CA LEU A 254 10.38 -5.41 1.69
C LEU A 254 10.34 -6.77 0.96
N GLN A 255 11.49 -7.30 0.56
CA GLN A 255 11.58 -8.64 -0.01
C GLN A 255 11.06 -9.70 0.96
N LYS A 256 11.42 -9.63 2.24
CA LYS A 256 10.93 -10.61 3.22
C LYS A 256 9.41 -10.58 3.33
N VAL A 257 8.81 -9.38 3.28
CA VAL A 257 7.35 -9.24 3.22
C VAL A 257 6.78 -9.90 1.97
N GLU A 258 7.38 -9.66 0.78
CA GLU A 258 6.96 -10.30 -0.49
C GLU A 258 6.98 -11.83 -0.42
N GLU A 259 7.91 -12.42 0.33
CA GLU A 259 8.02 -13.87 0.53
C GLU A 259 7.00 -14.43 1.52
N MET A 260 6.58 -13.62 2.51
CA MET A 260 5.71 -14.05 3.60
C MET A 260 4.22 -13.90 3.29
N ILE A 261 3.84 -13.00 2.37
CA ILE A 261 2.42 -12.67 2.11
C ILE A 261 2.05 -12.81 0.63
N SER A 262 0.77 -13.04 0.36
CA SER A 262 0.28 -13.13 -1.02
C SER A 262 0.38 -11.79 -1.77
N THR A 263 0.62 -11.85 -3.09
CA THR A 263 0.74 -10.66 -3.96
C THR A 263 -0.45 -9.69 -3.84
N PRO A 264 -1.73 -10.14 -3.78
CA PRO A 264 -2.85 -9.21 -3.59
C PRO A 264 -2.80 -8.46 -2.25
N MET A 265 -2.36 -9.10 -1.16
CA MET A 265 -2.19 -8.43 0.13
C MET A 265 -1.03 -7.45 0.11
N LEU A 266 0.10 -7.85 -0.49
CA LEU A 266 1.23 -6.96 -0.72
C LEU A 266 0.81 -5.70 -1.47
N ILE A 267 0.11 -5.82 -2.61
CA ILE A 267 -0.32 -4.67 -3.42
C ILE A 267 -1.27 -3.76 -2.63
N LYS A 268 -2.23 -4.35 -1.92
CA LYS A 268 -3.22 -3.60 -1.14
C LYS A 268 -2.58 -2.81 0.01
N HIS A 269 -1.50 -3.34 0.59
CA HIS A 269 -0.83 -2.78 1.78
C HIS A 269 0.58 -2.25 1.50
N ALA A 270 0.98 -2.11 0.23
CA ALA A 270 2.35 -1.74 -0.17
C ALA A 270 2.82 -0.42 0.43
N ARG A 271 1.91 0.56 0.57
CA ARG A 271 2.22 1.86 1.19
C ARG A 271 2.58 1.71 2.67
N LEU A 272 1.82 0.91 3.42
CA LEU A 272 2.06 0.67 4.84
C LEU A 272 3.45 0.06 5.06
N PHE A 273 3.79 -0.98 4.29
CA PHE A 273 5.11 -1.62 4.40
C PHE A 273 6.24 -0.69 3.95
N GLY A 274 6.01 0.10 2.90
CA GLY A 274 6.98 1.11 2.44
C GLY A 274 7.26 2.18 3.51
N GLU A 275 6.22 2.74 4.12
CA GLU A 275 6.35 3.72 5.21
C GLU A 275 7.02 3.12 6.46
N ALA A 276 6.61 1.90 6.85
CA ALA A 276 7.25 1.17 7.95
C ALA A 276 8.75 0.96 7.68
N ARG A 277 9.12 0.61 6.45
CA ARG A 277 10.51 0.38 6.09
C ARG A 277 11.33 1.66 6.04
N ALA A 278 10.79 2.72 5.45
CA ALA A 278 11.45 4.03 5.41
C ALA A 278 11.74 4.54 6.82
N ARG A 279 10.76 4.38 7.74
CA ARG A 279 10.94 4.67 9.17
C ARG A 279 12.06 3.85 9.79
N TYR A 280 12.07 2.54 9.58
CA TYR A 280 13.10 1.67 10.16
C TYR A 280 14.51 2.07 9.69
N ILE A 281 14.69 2.34 8.40
CA ILE A 281 15.98 2.80 7.85
C ILE A 281 16.38 4.13 8.52
N TYR A 282 15.47 5.11 8.57
CA TYR A 282 15.78 6.42 9.14
C TYR A 282 16.11 6.35 10.64
N GLU A 283 15.41 5.51 11.42
CA GLU A 283 15.60 5.42 12.87
C GLU A 283 16.80 4.55 13.25
N HIS A 284 17.02 3.42 12.55
CA HIS A 284 17.96 2.39 12.99
C HIS A 284 19.24 2.24 12.16
N PHE A 285 19.29 2.75 10.93
CA PHE A 285 20.53 2.67 10.14
C PHE A 285 21.41 3.88 10.45
N ASP A 286 22.69 3.64 10.65
CA ASP A 286 23.68 4.71 10.71
C ASP A 286 24.08 5.14 9.30
N MET A 287 24.41 6.42 9.15
CA MET A 287 25.05 6.88 7.92
C MET A 287 26.46 6.31 7.86
N PRO A 288 26.96 5.97 6.66
CA PRO A 288 28.33 5.50 6.53
C PRO A 288 29.30 6.59 7.01
N PRO A 289 30.38 6.23 7.73
CA PRO A 289 31.35 7.21 8.22
C PRO A 289 32.04 7.96 7.06
N CYS A 290 32.14 7.31 5.90
CA CYS A 290 32.56 7.93 4.65
C CYS A 290 31.80 7.28 3.49
N ARG A 291 31.22 8.10 2.61
CA ARG A 291 30.60 7.68 1.34
C ARG A 291 31.61 7.80 0.21
N PHE A 292 31.61 6.79 -0.65
CA PHE A 292 32.48 6.71 -1.83
C PHE A 292 31.65 6.80 -3.10
N VAL A 293 31.97 7.76 -3.96
CA VAL A 293 31.34 7.91 -5.27
C VAL A 293 32.33 7.54 -6.36
N PHE A 294 31.98 6.55 -7.17
CA PHE A 294 32.77 6.06 -8.29
C PHE A 294 32.12 6.40 -9.62
N TYR A 295 32.89 7.02 -10.51
CA TYR A 295 32.49 7.24 -11.90
C TYR A 295 33.24 6.27 -12.80
N VAL A 296 32.52 5.39 -13.50
CA VAL A 296 33.10 4.46 -14.46
C VAL A 296 32.92 5.02 -15.86
N GLU A 297 34.02 5.27 -16.56
CA GLU A 297 34.03 5.76 -17.95
C GLU A 297 34.77 4.79 -18.87
N GLY A 298 34.51 4.90 -20.17
CA GLY A 298 35.22 4.13 -21.19
C GLY A 298 35.89 5.07 -22.19
N ASP A 299 36.95 4.59 -22.85
CA ASP A 299 37.77 5.37 -23.81
C ASP A 299 37.07 5.64 -25.16
N GLY A 300 35.78 6.01 -25.16
CA GLY A 300 35.03 6.45 -26.35
C GLY A 300 34.63 5.36 -27.35
N LEU A 301 35.15 4.13 -27.24
CA LEU A 301 34.73 2.99 -28.06
C LEU A 301 33.54 2.27 -27.40
N GLY A 302 32.38 2.35 -28.04
CA GLY A 302 31.21 1.54 -27.64
C GLY A 302 31.58 0.06 -27.59
N GLY A 303 31.29 -0.59 -26.45
CA GLY A 303 31.57 -2.02 -26.27
C GLY A 303 32.86 -2.39 -25.51
N ALA A 304 33.60 -1.41 -24.95
CA ALA A 304 34.79 -1.68 -24.11
C ALA A 304 34.51 -2.44 -22.80
N GLY A 305 33.23 -2.68 -22.45
CA GLY A 305 32.86 -3.45 -21.26
C GLY A 305 32.59 -2.63 -20.01
N LYS A 306 32.41 -1.31 -20.12
CA LYS A 306 32.08 -0.38 -19.01
C LYS A 306 30.96 -0.89 -18.10
N SER A 307 29.80 -1.26 -18.65
CA SER A 307 28.67 -1.79 -17.87
C SER A 307 29.00 -3.13 -17.19
N VAL A 308 29.91 -3.93 -17.76
CA VAL A 308 30.39 -5.17 -17.13
C VAL A 308 31.32 -4.85 -15.97
N ALA A 309 32.25 -3.90 -16.15
CA ALA A 309 33.15 -3.42 -15.13
C ALA A 309 32.41 -2.81 -13.93
N THR A 310 31.41 -1.96 -14.20
CA THR A 310 30.57 -1.35 -13.16
C THR A 310 29.86 -2.42 -12.33
N LYS A 311 29.28 -3.43 -12.98
CA LYS A 311 28.64 -4.56 -12.28
C LYS A 311 29.66 -5.36 -11.47
N ALA A 312 30.84 -5.63 -12.02
CA ALA A 312 31.91 -6.32 -11.30
C ALA A 312 32.31 -5.54 -10.03
N LEU A 313 32.48 -4.22 -10.13
CA LEU A 313 32.79 -3.37 -8.99
C LEU A 313 31.70 -3.41 -7.91
N CYS A 314 30.42 -3.26 -8.28
CA CYS A 314 29.31 -3.39 -7.32
C CYS A 314 29.30 -4.75 -6.62
N LYS A 315 29.55 -5.85 -7.35
CA LYS A 315 29.64 -7.20 -6.76
C LYS A 315 30.80 -7.31 -5.76
N GLN A 316 31.94 -6.69 -6.05
CA GLN A 316 33.09 -6.70 -5.15
C GLN A 316 32.79 -5.92 -3.86
N PHE A 317 32.18 -4.73 -3.94
CA PHE A 317 31.73 -4.00 -2.74
C PHE A 317 30.67 -4.76 -1.93
N ALA A 318 29.76 -5.47 -2.59
CA ALA A 318 28.71 -6.22 -1.90
C ALA A 318 29.26 -7.32 -0.97
N ARG A 319 30.50 -7.79 -1.22
CA ARG A 319 31.17 -8.79 -0.37
C ARG A 319 31.39 -8.31 1.05
N GLU A 320 31.64 -7.02 1.25
CA GLU A 320 31.78 -6.42 2.59
C GLU A 320 30.53 -6.65 3.45
N TYR A 321 29.39 -6.90 2.82
CA TYR A 321 28.09 -7.12 3.44
C TYR A 321 27.66 -8.60 3.40
N GLY A 322 28.54 -9.52 3.02
CA GLY A 322 28.28 -10.97 3.00
C GLY A 322 27.70 -11.52 1.69
N ALA A 323 27.63 -10.71 0.63
CA ALA A 323 27.14 -11.15 -0.67
C ALA A 323 28.03 -12.24 -1.31
N ASP A 324 27.43 -13.17 -2.04
CA ASP A 324 28.16 -14.07 -2.95
C ASP A 324 28.43 -13.36 -4.30
N PRO A 325 29.67 -12.92 -4.59
CA PRO A 325 30.01 -12.12 -5.76
C PRO A 325 29.95 -12.90 -7.09
N ARG A 326 29.65 -14.21 -7.03
CA ARG A 326 29.43 -15.07 -8.19
C ARG A 326 28.05 -14.87 -8.82
N LYS A 327 27.09 -14.38 -8.02
CA LYS A 327 25.72 -14.09 -8.48
C LYS A 327 25.70 -12.85 -9.37
N ASN A 328 24.70 -12.75 -10.23
CA ASN A 328 24.50 -11.54 -11.02
C ASN A 328 23.95 -10.41 -10.14
N VAL A 329 24.16 -9.16 -10.55
CA VAL A 329 23.66 -7.98 -9.82
C VAL A 329 22.15 -8.04 -9.53
N GLY A 330 21.34 -8.59 -10.45
CA GLY A 330 19.89 -8.72 -10.24
C GLY A 330 19.50 -9.70 -9.12
N GLU A 331 20.40 -10.64 -8.79
CA GLU A 331 20.21 -11.62 -7.71
C GLU A 331 20.75 -11.09 -6.37
N LEU A 332 21.47 -9.96 -6.37
CA LEU A 332 22.07 -9.32 -5.20
C LEU A 332 21.29 -8.07 -4.77
N LYS A 333 19.98 -8.05 -5.00
CA LYS A 333 19.08 -6.92 -4.75
C LYS A 333 18.99 -6.49 -3.27
N GLU A 334 19.39 -7.36 -2.35
CA GLU A 334 19.52 -7.07 -0.92
C GLU A 334 20.72 -6.16 -0.60
N TYR A 335 21.74 -6.14 -1.47
CA TYR A 335 22.97 -5.35 -1.29
C TYR A 335 23.09 -4.20 -2.29
N ILE A 336 22.55 -4.38 -3.51
CA ILE A 336 22.72 -3.47 -4.63
C ILE A 336 21.36 -2.93 -5.06
N TYR A 337 21.15 -1.64 -4.84
CA TYR A 337 20.01 -0.92 -5.39
C TYR A 337 20.35 -0.35 -6.77
N LYS A 338 19.67 -0.83 -7.81
CA LYS A 338 19.72 -0.17 -9.13
C LYS A 338 18.72 0.97 -9.15
N VAL A 339 19.19 2.19 -9.44
CA VAL A 339 18.33 3.37 -9.56
C VAL A 339 17.23 3.13 -10.60
N GLY A 340 16.00 3.51 -10.24
CA GLY A 340 14.81 3.34 -11.07
C GLY A 340 14.83 4.13 -12.37
N GLN A 341 13.74 4.10 -13.13
CA GLN A 341 13.59 4.94 -14.32
C GLN A 341 13.45 6.43 -13.95
N LYS A 342 13.66 7.33 -14.93
CA LYS A 342 13.59 8.79 -14.73
C LYS A 342 12.28 9.19 -14.03
N GLY A 343 12.39 10.03 -13.00
CA GLY A 343 11.26 10.50 -12.18
C GLY A 343 10.73 9.53 -11.11
N VAL A 344 11.34 8.34 -10.95
CA VAL A 344 11.12 7.42 -9.81
C VAL A 344 12.43 6.79 -9.32
N PRO A 345 13.51 7.57 -9.16
CA PRO A 345 14.86 7.03 -8.96
C PRO A 345 15.03 6.18 -7.70
N TRP A 346 14.30 6.51 -6.63
CA TRP A 346 14.39 5.90 -5.30
C TRP A 346 13.21 4.99 -4.95
N GLN A 347 12.34 4.68 -5.92
CA GLN A 347 11.18 3.82 -5.67
C GLN A 347 11.66 2.43 -5.22
N ARG A 348 11.16 1.96 -4.08
CA ARG A 348 11.55 0.68 -3.44
C ARG A 348 13.01 0.61 -2.99
N TYR A 349 13.67 1.75 -2.73
CA TYR A 349 14.92 1.73 -1.99
C TYR A 349 14.69 1.11 -0.60
N ASP A 350 15.54 0.15 -0.21
CA ASP A 350 15.35 -0.71 0.96
C ASP A 350 16.54 -0.62 1.94
N GLY A 351 17.33 0.46 1.84
CA GLY A 351 18.51 0.68 2.68
C GLY A 351 19.76 -0.04 2.18
N GLN A 352 19.81 -0.42 0.90
CA GLN A 352 20.98 -1.10 0.34
C GLN A 352 22.25 -0.24 0.47
N PRO A 353 23.40 -0.84 0.84
CA PRO A 353 24.66 -0.12 1.02
C PRO A 353 25.29 0.35 -0.30
N ILE A 354 24.87 -0.21 -1.44
CA ILE A 354 25.43 0.09 -2.76
C ILE A 354 24.31 0.59 -3.67
N VAL A 355 24.51 1.77 -4.26
CA VAL A 355 23.64 2.35 -5.28
C VAL A 355 24.34 2.27 -6.64
N TYR A 356 23.67 1.65 -7.59
CA TYR A 356 24.11 1.54 -8.98
C TYR A 356 23.29 2.47 -9.87
N ILE A 357 23.95 3.50 -10.42
CA ILE A 357 23.37 4.48 -11.34
C ILE A 357 23.78 4.10 -12.76
N ASP A 358 22.80 3.90 -13.63
CA ASP A 358 23.00 3.39 -15.00
C ASP A 358 22.34 4.33 -16.01
N ASP A 359 23.03 4.60 -17.11
CA ASP A 359 22.54 5.40 -18.25
C ASP A 359 21.90 6.74 -17.84
N ARG A 360 22.68 7.58 -17.12
CA ARG A 360 22.30 8.94 -16.74
C ARG A 360 23.36 9.95 -17.15
N THR A 361 22.93 11.01 -17.84
CA THR A 361 23.76 12.21 -18.05
C THR A 361 23.84 13.02 -16.76
N ALA A 362 24.74 13.99 -16.70
CA ALA A 362 24.76 14.96 -15.61
C ALA A 362 23.40 15.68 -15.42
N TYR A 363 22.75 16.06 -16.53
CA TYR A 363 21.42 16.67 -16.52
C TYR A 363 20.36 15.72 -15.93
N ASP A 364 20.41 14.44 -16.28
CA ASP A 364 19.46 13.47 -15.75
C ASP A 364 19.65 13.24 -14.26
N ILE A 365 20.90 13.23 -13.78
CA ILE A 365 21.24 13.14 -12.35
C ILE A 365 20.71 14.35 -11.58
N LEU A 366 20.92 15.57 -12.10
CA LEU A 366 20.34 16.80 -11.51
C LEU A 366 18.80 16.73 -11.49
N ALA A 367 18.18 16.27 -12.57
CA ALA A 367 16.72 16.18 -12.65
C ALA A 367 16.12 15.11 -11.73
N ASP A 368 16.77 13.95 -11.60
CA ASP A 368 16.30 12.83 -10.77
C ASP A 368 16.56 13.07 -9.27
N PHE A 369 17.63 13.77 -8.90
CA PHE A 369 18.07 13.87 -7.50
C PHE A 369 17.95 15.27 -6.89
N GLY A 370 16.98 16.08 -7.33
CA GLY A 370 16.64 17.33 -6.64
C GLY A 370 17.58 18.51 -6.94
N GLY A 371 18.17 18.55 -8.13
CA GLY A 371 19.01 19.66 -8.59
C GLY A 371 20.41 19.64 -7.98
N HIS A 372 21.09 20.79 -7.97
CA HIS A 372 22.47 20.89 -7.46
C HIS A 372 22.57 20.44 -6.00
N ASP A 373 21.67 20.89 -5.13
CA ASP A 373 21.75 20.63 -3.69
C ASP A 373 21.50 19.16 -3.36
N GLY A 374 20.45 18.56 -3.94
CA GLY A 374 20.20 17.14 -3.70
C GLY A 374 21.29 16.22 -4.27
N VAL A 375 21.93 16.57 -5.39
CA VAL A 375 23.11 15.84 -5.88
C VAL A 375 24.32 16.03 -4.96
N LYS A 376 24.58 17.25 -4.47
CA LYS A 376 25.68 17.52 -3.52
C LYS A 376 25.48 16.75 -2.21
N ASN A 377 24.26 16.71 -1.68
CA ASN A 377 23.92 15.97 -0.47
C ASN A 377 24.05 14.46 -0.68
N LEU A 378 23.55 13.95 -1.81
CA LEU A 378 23.69 12.53 -2.17
C LEU A 378 25.16 12.13 -2.32
N PHE A 379 26.00 12.97 -2.90
CA PHE A 379 27.42 12.67 -3.10
C PHE A 379 28.31 13.14 -1.94
N GLU A 380 27.74 13.69 -0.87
CA GLU A 380 28.52 14.18 0.27
C GLU A 380 29.37 13.05 0.86
N GLN A 381 30.65 13.35 1.10
CA GLN A 381 31.61 12.36 1.60
C GLN A 381 31.28 11.95 3.03
N PHE A 382 30.79 12.89 3.83
CA PHE A 382 30.36 12.69 5.21
C PHE A 382 28.86 12.95 5.30
N PRO A 383 28.03 11.99 4.85
CA PRO A 383 26.62 12.25 4.65
C PRO A 383 25.84 12.27 5.98
N GLU A 384 24.87 13.15 6.08
CA GLU A 384 23.92 13.21 7.19
C GLU A 384 22.57 12.59 6.81
N LYS A 385 21.74 12.25 7.82
CA LYS A 385 20.40 11.70 7.58
C LYS A 385 19.51 12.76 6.95
N GLU A 386 19.18 12.57 5.68
CA GLU A 386 18.25 13.41 4.95
C GLU A 386 17.09 12.57 4.37
N ILE A 387 15.90 13.17 4.35
CA ILE A 387 14.69 12.58 3.78
C ILE A 387 14.54 13.07 2.35
N THR A 388 14.53 12.13 1.39
CA THR A 388 14.20 12.41 -0.01
C THR A 388 12.75 12.02 -0.30
N ASN A 389 11.97 12.92 -0.87
CA ASN A 389 10.59 12.62 -1.27
C ASN A 389 10.54 11.63 -2.45
N ILE A 390 9.70 10.61 -2.35
CA ILE A 390 9.40 9.67 -3.44
C ILE A 390 7.89 9.67 -3.74
N LYS A 391 7.46 8.91 -4.76
CA LYS A 391 6.02 8.79 -5.03
C LYS A 391 5.35 8.07 -3.88
N TYR A 392 4.41 8.78 -3.25
CA TYR A 392 3.57 8.25 -2.16
C TYR A 392 4.35 7.86 -0.88
N GLY A 393 5.50 8.48 -0.62
CA GLY A 393 6.29 8.26 0.59
C GLY A 393 7.62 9.02 0.56
N ASP A 394 8.58 8.56 1.35
CA ASP A 394 9.93 9.09 1.41
C ASP A 394 10.99 7.97 1.47
N ALA A 395 12.27 8.35 1.35
CA ALA A 395 13.41 7.47 1.49
C ALA A 395 14.61 8.21 2.11
N CYS A 396 15.38 7.52 2.95
CA CYS A 396 16.67 8.00 3.45
C CYS A 396 17.79 7.17 2.82
N ILE A 397 18.68 7.79 2.05
CA ILE A 397 19.71 7.09 1.28
C ILE A 397 20.96 6.90 2.14
N VAL A 398 21.09 5.70 2.72
CA VAL A 398 22.18 5.30 3.64
C VAL A 398 23.35 4.61 2.93
N ALA A 399 23.37 4.63 1.60
CA ALA A 399 24.38 3.92 0.82
C ALA A 399 25.80 4.45 1.09
N LYS A 400 26.74 3.52 1.31
CA LYS A 400 28.19 3.77 1.42
C LYS A 400 28.83 3.95 0.05
N TYR A 401 28.41 3.16 -0.94
CA TYR A 401 28.99 3.16 -2.28
C TYR A 401 27.97 3.64 -3.31
N ILE A 402 28.30 4.67 -4.07
CA ILE A 402 27.54 5.10 -5.25
C ILE A 402 28.41 4.84 -6.47
N VAL A 403 27.96 3.96 -7.36
CA VAL A 403 28.70 3.58 -8.56
C VAL A 403 27.92 4.00 -9.80
N ILE A 404 28.51 4.91 -10.58
CA ILE A 404 27.89 5.54 -11.75
C ILE A 404 28.50 4.94 -13.01
N ASN A 405 27.68 4.30 -13.83
CA ASN A 405 28.05 3.87 -15.18
C ASN A 405 27.95 5.05 -16.15
N GLY A 406 29.02 5.81 -16.26
CA GLY A 406 29.05 7.10 -16.95
C GLY A 406 28.87 7.01 -18.45
N ILE A 407 27.90 7.71 -19.03
CA ILE A 407 27.67 7.75 -20.49
C ILE A 407 28.44 8.85 -21.21
N GLN A 408 28.99 9.81 -20.46
CA GLN A 408 29.85 10.90 -20.93
C GLN A 408 31.26 10.72 -20.35
N SER A 409 32.24 11.49 -20.83
CA SER A 409 33.53 11.57 -20.13
C SER A 409 33.32 12.12 -18.71
N TYR A 410 34.22 11.79 -17.78
CA TYR A 410 34.20 12.33 -16.43
C TYR A 410 34.22 13.88 -16.44
N GLU A 411 35.00 14.47 -17.33
CA GLU A 411 35.10 15.92 -17.48
C GLU A 411 33.77 16.54 -17.91
N ASP A 412 33.13 16.00 -18.94
CA ASP A 412 31.81 16.45 -19.40
C ASP A 412 30.75 16.25 -18.32
N PHE A 413 30.84 15.17 -17.56
CA PHE A 413 29.91 14.86 -16.49
C PHE A 413 30.00 15.89 -15.36
N VAL A 414 31.20 16.17 -14.85
CA VAL A 414 31.41 17.17 -13.80
C VAL A 414 31.04 18.57 -14.27
N ASN A 415 31.46 18.95 -15.48
CA ASN A 415 31.10 20.24 -16.06
C ASN A 415 29.58 20.37 -16.26
N GLY A 416 28.91 19.28 -16.63
CA GLY A 416 27.46 19.21 -16.73
C GLY A 416 26.75 19.33 -15.37
N LEU A 417 27.30 18.72 -14.31
CA LEU A 417 26.77 18.84 -12.94
C LEU A 417 26.93 20.26 -12.40
N ASN A 418 28.03 20.92 -12.77
CA ASN A 418 28.30 22.30 -12.40
C ASN A 418 27.63 23.31 -13.34
N GLY A 419 26.96 22.88 -14.40
CA GLY A 419 26.43 23.75 -15.45
C GLY A 419 25.09 24.41 -15.09
N THR A 420 24.81 25.55 -15.72
CA THR A 420 23.51 26.23 -15.65
C THR A 420 22.43 25.39 -16.34
N TYR A 421 21.30 25.16 -15.70
CA TYR A 421 20.15 24.45 -16.29
C TYR A 421 18.82 25.15 -16.02
N LYS A 422 17.79 24.79 -16.80
CA LYS A 422 16.41 25.24 -16.56
C LYS A 422 15.60 24.17 -15.85
N THR A 423 14.92 24.55 -14.78
CA THR A 423 13.98 23.69 -14.06
C THR A 423 12.72 23.45 -14.90
N ARG A 424 11.88 22.50 -14.47
CA ARG A 424 10.56 22.26 -15.09
C ARG A 424 9.61 23.48 -15.02
N SER A 425 9.79 24.36 -14.03
CA SER A 425 9.02 25.60 -13.92
C SER A 425 9.56 26.72 -14.82
N GLY A 426 10.65 26.48 -15.56
CA GLY A 426 11.27 27.45 -16.47
C GLY A 426 12.27 28.38 -15.79
N GLU A 427 12.52 28.20 -14.48
CA GLU A 427 13.52 28.95 -13.74
C GLU A 427 14.93 28.55 -14.15
N THR A 428 15.83 29.53 -14.28
CA THR A 428 17.24 29.28 -14.60
C THR A 428 18.00 29.13 -13.29
N VAL A 429 18.56 27.95 -13.05
CA VAL A 429 19.48 27.70 -11.93
C VAL A 429 20.89 27.87 -12.48
N VAL A 430 21.62 28.82 -11.90
CA VAL A 430 22.97 29.21 -12.36
C VAL A 430 24.00 28.25 -11.79
N SER A 431 24.99 27.91 -12.63
CA SER A 431 26.18 27.15 -12.27
C SER A 431 26.88 27.67 -11.00
N ASP A 432 27.34 26.76 -10.14
CA ASP A 432 28.34 27.13 -9.13
C ASP A 432 29.64 27.54 -9.81
N THR A 433 30.28 28.59 -9.33
CA THR A 433 31.58 29.02 -9.85
C THR A 433 32.70 28.08 -9.41
N ASP A 434 32.48 27.30 -8.36
CA ASP A 434 33.45 26.39 -7.76
C ASP A 434 33.18 24.93 -8.13
N VAL A 435 33.87 24.44 -9.16
CA VAL A 435 33.80 23.04 -9.62
C VAL A 435 34.20 22.04 -8.52
N THR A 436 34.96 22.48 -7.50
CA THR A 436 35.41 21.61 -6.41
C THR A 436 34.24 21.10 -5.56
N GLN A 437 33.08 21.75 -5.62
CA GLN A 437 31.85 21.22 -5.04
C GLN A 437 31.52 19.82 -5.58
N TYR A 438 31.78 19.53 -6.85
CA TYR A 438 31.53 18.19 -7.38
C TYR A 438 32.76 17.29 -7.33
N THR A 439 33.93 17.80 -7.68
CA THR A 439 35.12 16.94 -7.80
C THR A 439 35.56 16.37 -6.45
N ARG A 440 35.41 17.11 -5.34
CA ARG A 440 35.73 16.59 -3.99
C ARG A 440 34.84 15.42 -3.56
N ARG A 441 33.65 15.34 -4.14
CA ARG A 441 32.62 14.34 -3.83
C ARG A 441 32.72 13.08 -4.71
N ILE A 442 33.42 13.15 -5.84
CA ILE A 442 33.69 11.98 -6.69
C ILE A 442 35.02 11.37 -6.28
N THR A 443 34.96 10.36 -5.43
CA THR A 443 36.14 9.75 -4.81
C THR A 443 37.03 9.03 -5.81
N GLY A 444 36.46 8.33 -6.78
CA GLY A 444 37.22 7.52 -7.72
C GLY A 444 36.70 7.55 -9.15
N ILE A 445 37.61 7.41 -10.11
CA ILE A 445 37.32 7.28 -11.54
C ILE A 445 37.90 5.94 -12.00
N ILE A 446 37.07 5.12 -12.64
CA ILE A 446 37.49 3.85 -13.23
C ILE A 446 37.44 3.99 -14.74
N LYS A 447 38.61 4.02 -15.38
CA LYS A 447 38.75 4.09 -16.83
C LYS A 447 38.86 2.70 -17.41
N ILE A 448 37.99 2.41 -18.38
CA ILE A 448 37.92 1.12 -19.07
C ILE A 448 38.37 1.29 -20.53
N ALA A 449 39.50 0.68 -20.84
CA ALA A 449 39.99 0.50 -22.20
C ALA A 449 39.75 -0.95 -22.67
N ASN A 450 40.12 -1.27 -23.91
CA ASN A 450 39.89 -2.61 -24.47
C ASN A 450 40.61 -3.71 -23.68
N ASP A 451 41.87 -3.51 -23.32
CA ASP A 451 42.70 -4.52 -22.62
C ASP A 451 43.33 -3.97 -21.33
N GLU A 452 42.86 -2.81 -20.86
CA GLU A 452 43.39 -2.17 -19.66
C GLU A 452 42.25 -1.59 -18.82
N ILE A 453 42.45 -1.64 -17.50
CA ILE A 453 41.68 -0.90 -16.51
C ILE A 453 42.65 0.01 -15.77
N THR A 454 42.24 1.25 -15.54
CA THR A 454 42.95 2.21 -14.68
C THR A 454 41.99 2.72 -13.62
N ALA A 455 42.40 2.65 -12.36
CA ALA A 455 41.65 3.26 -11.25
C ALA A 455 42.40 4.50 -10.77
N LEU A 456 41.69 5.62 -10.72
CA LEU A 456 42.18 6.87 -10.20
C LEU A 456 41.36 7.28 -8.98
N PHE A 457 41.99 7.90 -8.00
CA PHE A 457 41.34 8.41 -6.81
C PHE A 457 41.64 9.90 -6.63
N ASN A 458 40.71 10.64 -6.05
CA ASN A 458 40.86 12.06 -5.82
C ASN A 458 42.04 12.33 -4.88
N LYS A 459 42.97 13.19 -5.30
CA LYS A 459 44.21 13.48 -4.57
C LYS A 459 43.93 14.10 -3.21
N GLY A 460 43.05 15.11 -3.17
CA GLY A 460 42.66 15.78 -1.93
C GLY A 460 42.05 14.82 -0.92
N VAL A 461 41.16 13.93 -1.37
CA VAL A 461 40.54 12.91 -0.50
C VAL A 461 41.55 11.90 0.01
N MET A 462 42.48 11.42 -0.83
CA MET A 462 43.48 10.43 -0.43
C MET A 462 44.56 10.96 0.51
N GLN A 463 44.99 12.20 0.29
CA GLN A 463 46.16 12.79 0.96
C GLN A 463 45.78 13.81 2.03
N ASP A 464 44.47 13.97 2.30
CA ASP A 464 43.92 14.99 3.19
C ASP A 464 44.42 16.41 2.83
N THR A 465 44.34 16.76 1.55
CA THR A 465 44.73 18.07 1.01
C THR A 465 43.57 18.76 0.30
N ARG A 466 43.74 20.04 -0.05
CA ARG A 466 42.73 20.80 -0.83
C ARG A 466 42.80 20.56 -2.35
N GLU A 467 43.56 19.57 -2.81
CA GLU A 467 43.79 19.31 -4.24
C GLU A 467 42.65 18.48 -4.88
N TYR A 468 41.42 18.95 -4.73
CA TYR A 468 40.22 18.21 -5.13
C TYR A 468 39.96 18.16 -6.64
N THR A 469 40.70 18.88 -7.46
CA THR A 469 40.58 18.84 -8.94
C THR A 469 41.54 17.83 -9.58
N GLN A 470 42.41 17.20 -8.80
CA GLN A 470 43.42 16.26 -9.28
C GLN A 470 43.09 14.83 -8.87
N TYR A 471 43.43 13.88 -9.74
CA TYR A 471 43.28 12.44 -9.49
C TYR A 471 44.61 11.73 -9.68
N ILE A 472 44.91 10.78 -8.79
CA ILE A 472 46.12 9.95 -8.84
C ILE A 472 45.73 8.55 -9.27
N ALA A 473 46.43 8.01 -10.28
CA ALA A 473 46.28 6.61 -10.67
C ALA A 473 46.90 5.72 -9.58
N ILE A 474 46.05 4.95 -8.90
CA ILE A 474 46.49 3.97 -7.88
C ILE A 474 46.88 2.64 -8.54
N MET A 475 46.37 2.38 -9.74
CA MET A 475 46.70 1.19 -10.51
C MET A 475 46.40 1.38 -12.00
N THR A 476 47.18 0.70 -12.84
CA THR A 476 46.84 0.34 -14.22
C THR A 476 47.14 -1.15 -14.42
N ARG A 477 46.17 -1.93 -14.90
CA ARG A 477 46.27 -3.39 -15.05
C ARG A 477 45.76 -3.84 -16.40
N LYS A 478 46.39 -4.88 -16.96
CA LYS A 478 45.89 -5.58 -18.13
C LYS A 478 44.60 -6.33 -17.79
N TYR A 479 43.49 -5.91 -18.36
CA TYR A 479 42.19 -6.54 -18.13
C TYR A 479 41.20 -6.23 -19.24
N ASN A 480 40.42 -7.24 -19.65
CA ASN A 480 39.36 -7.08 -20.63
C ASN A 480 38.07 -7.72 -20.08
N PHE A 481 37.17 -6.89 -19.57
CA PHE A 481 35.92 -7.34 -18.92
C PHE A 481 35.05 -8.15 -19.88
N VAL A 482 34.96 -7.74 -21.15
CA VAL A 482 34.14 -8.43 -22.15
C VAL A 482 34.70 -9.82 -22.44
N ASN A 483 36.01 -9.94 -22.66
CA ASN A 483 36.66 -11.21 -22.93
C ASN A 483 36.65 -12.13 -21.69
N ALA A 484 36.82 -11.57 -20.49
CA ALA A 484 36.72 -12.32 -19.24
C ALA A 484 35.33 -12.96 -19.09
N VAL A 485 34.25 -12.18 -19.21
CA VAL A 485 32.87 -12.72 -19.10
C VAL A 485 32.51 -13.67 -20.24
N LYS A 486 33.07 -13.48 -21.44
CA LYS A 486 32.88 -14.42 -22.57
C LYS A 486 33.52 -15.79 -22.32
N LYS A 487 34.63 -15.86 -21.58
CA LYS A 487 35.45 -17.07 -21.45
C LYS A 487 35.39 -17.72 -20.06
N LEU A 488 35.05 -16.96 -19.02
CA LEU A 488 35.10 -17.36 -17.63
C LEU A 488 33.71 -17.26 -16.99
N LYS A 489 33.46 -18.07 -15.96
CA LYS A 489 32.24 -18.05 -15.14
C LYS A 489 32.54 -18.52 -13.72
N GLY A 490 31.62 -18.28 -12.78
CA GLY A 490 31.75 -18.74 -11.39
C GLY A 490 33.07 -18.28 -10.75
N ASP A 491 33.73 -19.19 -10.03
CA ASP A 491 35.00 -18.92 -9.34
C ASP A 491 36.10 -18.38 -10.25
N ALA A 492 36.19 -18.85 -11.49
CA ALA A 492 37.24 -18.43 -12.42
C ALA A 492 37.08 -16.96 -12.84
N LEU A 493 35.84 -16.52 -13.11
CA LEU A 493 35.56 -15.12 -13.41
C LEU A 493 35.77 -14.27 -12.17
N PHE A 494 35.25 -14.72 -11.03
CA PHE A 494 35.39 -14.03 -9.75
C PHE A 494 36.85 -13.78 -9.38
N ALA A 495 37.72 -14.78 -9.44
CA ALA A 495 39.14 -14.63 -9.08
C ALA A 495 39.88 -13.62 -9.95
N VAL A 496 39.47 -13.48 -11.22
CA VAL A 496 40.07 -12.56 -12.18
C VAL A 496 39.54 -11.13 -11.94
N GLU A 497 38.23 -10.97 -11.69
CA GLU A 497 37.61 -9.68 -11.31
C GLU A 497 38.13 -9.17 -9.96
N GLU A 498 38.22 -10.03 -8.95
CA GLU A 498 38.76 -9.72 -7.62
C GLU A 498 40.18 -9.22 -7.74
N ARG A 499 41.05 -9.97 -8.42
CA ARG A 499 42.43 -9.55 -8.65
C ARG A 499 42.47 -8.18 -9.34
N ALA A 500 41.64 -7.92 -10.34
CA ALA A 500 41.68 -6.65 -11.06
C ALA A 500 41.30 -5.46 -10.18
N LEU A 501 40.27 -5.61 -9.34
CA LEU A 501 39.63 -4.53 -8.60
C LEU A 501 40.11 -4.39 -7.15
N GLN A 502 40.82 -5.38 -6.61
CA GLN A 502 41.32 -5.39 -5.23
C GLN A 502 41.99 -4.06 -4.79
N PRO A 503 42.86 -3.40 -5.58
CA PRO A 503 43.45 -2.12 -5.16
C PRO A 503 42.42 -1.02 -4.90
N VAL A 504 41.28 -1.03 -5.60
CA VAL A 504 40.19 -0.07 -5.39
C VAL A 504 39.57 -0.28 -4.00
N LEU A 505 39.31 -1.53 -3.64
CA LEU A 505 38.73 -1.89 -2.34
C LEU A 505 39.71 -1.58 -1.20
N GLU A 506 40.98 -1.95 -1.36
CA GLU A 506 42.04 -1.67 -0.38
C GLU A 506 42.23 -0.16 -0.15
N THR A 507 42.23 0.63 -1.22
CA THR A 507 42.35 2.10 -1.12
C THR A 507 41.14 2.73 -0.47
N SER A 508 39.91 2.30 -0.82
CA SER A 508 38.69 2.76 -0.14
C SER A 508 38.73 2.44 1.34
N LYS A 509 39.16 1.24 1.70
CA LYS A 509 39.27 0.82 3.10
C LYS A 509 40.31 1.65 3.86
N GLN A 510 41.46 1.90 3.26
CA GLN A 510 42.50 2.77 3.84
C GLN A 510 41.98 4.20 4.10
N ILE A 511 41.25 4.79 3.16
CA ILE A 511 40.66 6.13 3.34
C ILE A 511 39.66 6.13 4.49
N GLU A 512 38.77 5.13 4.56
CA GLU A 512 37.82 4.99 5.66
C GLU A 512 38.52 4.81 7.01
N ASP A 513 39.56 3.98 7.07
CA ASP A 513 40.31 3.73 8.30
C ASP A 513 41.02 5.01 8.77
N ASN A 514 41.67 5.77 7.87
CA ASN A 514 42.28 7.06 8.19
C ASN A 514 41.26 8.08 8.71
N ILE A 515 40.04 8.09 8.17
CA ILE A 515 38.95 8.97 8.61
C ILE A 515 38.46 8.60 10.01
N ASN A 516 38.44 7.30 10.32
CA ASN A 516 37.97 6.79 11.60
C ASN A 516 39.05 6.81 12.69
N ASP A 517 40.34 6.92 12.31
CA ASP A 517 41.48 7.05 13.23
C ASP A 517 41.55 8.46 13.85
N LYS A 518 40.55 8.78 14.66
CA LYS A 518 40.43 10.07 15.37
C LYS A 518 40.68 9.88 16.86
N ILE A 519 41.44 10.81 17.43
CA ILE A 519 41.68 10.88 18.88
C ILE A 519 40.39 11.34 19.56
N CYS A 520 39.80 10.47 20.38
CA CYS A 520 38.60 10.78 21.17
C CYS A 520 38.92 11.09 22.64
N ASN A 521 40.06 10.62 23.15
CA ASN A 521 40.47 10.83 24.53
C ASN A 521 41.11 12.22 24.68
N ARG A 522 40.56 13.01 25.63
CA ARG A 522 41.07 14.34 25.95
C ARG A 522 42.53 14.33 26.36
N ASP A 523 42.97 13.29 27.06
CA ASP A 523 44.34 13.22 27.60
C ASP A 523 45.38 12.85 26.54
N GLU A 524 44.93 12.47 25.33
CA GLU A 524 45.76 12.09 24.20
C GLU A 524 45.81 13.18 23.12
N ILE A 525 45.23 14.36 23.36
CA ILE A 525 45.26 15.49 22.41
C ILE A 525 46.73 15.89 22.15
N PRO A 526 47.21 15.81 20.90
CA PRO A 526 48.57 16.20 20.54
C PRO A 526 48.83 17.68 20.84
N SER A 527 50.07 18.02 21.21
CA SER A 527 50.45 19.38 21.62
C SER A 527 50.20 20.45 20.55
N GLU A 528 50.18 20.06 19.28
CA GLU A 528 49.88 20.95 18.14
C GLU A 528 48.44 21.49 18.12
N PHE A 529 47.54 20.93 18.93
CA PHE A 529 46.15 21.40 19.06
C PHE A 529 45.89 22.16 20.36
N TRP A 530 46.87 22.31 21.25
CA TRP A 530 46.64 22.89 22.59
C TRP A 530 46.29 24.37 22.56
N ASP A 531 46.70 25.10 21.51
CA ASP A 531 46.36 26.50 21.28
C ASP A 531 45.03 26.67 20.53
N TYR A 532 44.41 25.60 20.02
CA TYR A 532 43.13 25.69 19.32
C TYR A 532 42.03 26.09 20.30
N GLY A 533 41.30 27.16 19.96
CA GLY A 533 40.25 27.72 20.81
C GLY A 533 40.76 28.56 21.99
N THR A 534 42.08 28.79 22.07
CA THR A 534 42.65 29.79 22.99
C THR A 534 42.47 31.20 22.42
N ASP A 535 42.48 32.20 23.32
CA ASP A 535 42.38 33.60 22.93
C ASP A 535 43.57 33.97 22.04
N ILE A 536 43.27 34.32 20.80
CA ILE A 536 44.26 34.93 19.90
C ILE A 536 44.40 36.38 20.36
N ASP A 537 45.62 36.80 20.73
CA ASP A 537 45.90 38.20 21.05
C ASP A 537 45.71 39.05 19.79
N VAL A 538 44.53 39.67 19.67
CA VAL A 538 44.12 40.48 18.51
C VAL A 538 44.80 41.85 18.59
N GLN A 539 46.14 41.88 18.58
CA GLN A 539 46.91 43.13 18.45
C GLN A 539 47.22 43.51 17.01
N GLU A 540 46.92 42.65 16.04
CA GLU A 540 46.94 43.00 14.62
C GLU A 540 45.52 42.92 14.05
N SER A 541 45.03 44.08 13.61
CA SER A 541 43.70 44.34 13.06
C SER A 541 43.27 43.30 12.03
N ARG A 542 42.42 42.36 12.44
CA ARG A 542 41.38 41.88 11.53
C ARG A 542 40.27 42.92 11.63
N ASP A 543 40.19 43.80 10.63
CA ASP A 543 39.12 44.77 10.47
C ASP A 543 37.76 44.05 10.50
N PHE A 544 37.19 43.94 11.70
CA PHE A 544 35.84 43.39 11.95
C PHE A 544 34.73 44.31 11.41
N ASP A 545 35.10 45.44 10.79
CA ASP A 545 34.19 46.45 10.23
C ASP A 545 33.58 46.09 8.85
N ILE A 546 33.92 44.94 8.25
CA ILE A 546 33.53 44.62 6.85
C ILE A 546 32.45 43.52 6.75
N ILE A 547 31.57 43.36 7.75
CA ILE A 547 30.44 42.40 7.61
C ILE A 547 29.06 43.10 7.49
N TYR A 548 28.93 44.35 7.92
CA TYR A 548 27.71 45.14 7.67
C TYR A 548 28.04 46.59 7.27
N GLY A 549 28.17 46.81 5.96
CA GLY A 549 28.26 48.14 5.33
C GLY A 549 29.57 48.87 5.61
N LYS A 550 30.47 48.87 4.61
CA LYS A 550 31.73 49.64 4.65
C LYS A 550 31.39 51.10 4.97
N ILE A 551 31.89 51.63 6.10
CA ILE A 551 31.83 53.09 6.34
C ILE A 551 32.65 53.74 5.21
N LYS A 552 31.97 54.50 4.34
CA LYS A 552 32.66 55.16 3.23
C LYS A 552 33.61 56.23 3.78
N SER A 553 34.80 56.30 3.21
CA SER A 553 35.76 57.36 3.54
C SER A 553 35.22 58.74 3.12
N ASP A 554 35.73 59.81 3.74
CA ASP A 554 35.35 61.18 3.38
C ASP A 554 35.57 61.48 1.91
N ASP A 555 36.60 60.90 1.30
CA ASP A 555 36.92 61.11 -0.11
C ASP A 555 35.93 60.37 -1.04
N GLU A 556 35.50 59.16 -0.68
CA GLU A 556 34.44 58.44 -1.38
C GLU A 556 33.11 59.21 -1.30
N LEU A 557 32.76 59.71 -0.11
CA LEU A 557 31.52 60.46 0.13
C LEU A 557 31.51 61.81 -0.61
N LYS A 558 32.64 62.54 -0.63
CA LYS A 558 32.76 63.78 -1.41
C LYS A 558 32.59 63.53 -2.91
N ARG A 559 33.05 62.37 -3.40
CA ARG A 559 32.86 61.97 -4.79
C ARG A 559 31.39 61.72 -5.12
N GLU A 560 30.69 60.97 -4.27
CA GLU A 560 29.25 60.70 -4.44
C GLU A 560 28.42 61.98 -4.31
N TYR A 561 28.76 62.85 -3.37
CA TYR A 561 28.12 64.16 -3.28
C TYR A 561 28.35 65.00 -4.54
N GLY A 562 29.53 64.93 -5.17
CA GLY A 562 29.78 65.55 -6.47
C GLY A 562 28.81 65.05 -7.55
N LEU A 563 28.61 63.74 -7.64
CA LEU A 563 27.65 63.13 -8.56
C LEU A 563 26.20 63.50 -8.24
N TYR A 564 25.85 63.56 -6.95
CA TYR A 564 24.55 64.04 -6.48
C TYR A 564 24.32 65.48 -6.93
N LEU A 565 25.30 66.37 -6.77
CA LEU A 565 25.19 67.76 -7.20
C LEU A 565 25.07 67.89 -8.72
N GLU A 566 25.82 67.10 -9.50
CA GLU A 566 25.68 67.08 -10.96
C GLU A 566 24.24 66.71 -11.37
N ASN A 567 23.66 65.70 -10.73
CA ASN A 567 22.28 65.30 -10.96
C ASN A 567 21.27 66.34 -10.44
N PHE A 568 21.52 66.97 -9.30
CA PHE A 568 20.68 68.03 -8.76
C PHE A 568 20.65 69.24 -9.72
N PHE A 569 21.81 69.67 -10.22
CA PHE A 569 21.90 70.80 -11.13
C PHE A 569 21.35 70.52 -12.53
N SER A 570 21.34 69.26 -12.99
CA SER A 570 20.68 68.91 -14.25
C SER A 570 19.16 69.12 -14.17
N HIS A 571 18.56 68.84 -13.00
CA HIS A 571 17.13 69.04 -12.74
C HIS A 571 16.78 70.45 -12.27
N HIS A 572 17.74 71.16 -11.66
CA HIS A 572 17.57 72.51 -11.13
C HIS A 572 18.68 73.48 -11.62
N PRO A 573 18.73 73.82 -12.92
CA PRO A 573 19.84 74.59 -13.50
C PRO A 573 20.01 76.00 -12.93
N SER A 574 18.91 76.61 -12.48
CA SER A 574 18.90 77.94 -11.86
C SER A 574 19.65 78.01 -10.53
N CYS A 575 19.85 76.88 -9.85
CA CYS A 575 20.54 76.80 -8.56
C CYS A 575 22.09 76.78 -8.68
N LYS A 576 22.63 76.58 -9.89
CA LYS A 576 24.08 76.37 -10.09
C LYS A 576 24.95 77.58 -9.73
N ASN A 577 24.40 78.79 -9.84
CA ASN A 577 25.14 80.05 -9.65
C ASN A 577 24.66 80.85 -8.42
N THR A 578 23.80 80.30 -7.57
CA THR A 578 23.09 81.07 -6.53
C THR A 578 23.55 80.78 -5.10
N ASN A 579 24.61 80.00 -4.89
CA ASN A 579 25.04 79.50 -3.56
C ASN A 579 23.92 78.80 -2.75
N ASN A 580 22.77 78.54 -3.36
CA ASN A 580 21.58 77.98 -2.74
C ASN A 580 21.35 76.56 -3.28
N TYR A 581 22.34 75.70 -3.02
CA TYR A 581 22.32 74.28 -3.33
C TYR A 581 22.64 73.47 -2.07
N PRO A 582 22.24 72.20 -1.99
CA PRO A 582 22.46 71.40 -0.79
C PRO A 582 23.95 71.28 -0.49
N SER A 583 24.43 71.68 0.69
CA SER A 583 25.85 71.57 1.07
C SER A 583 26.25 70.11 1.33
N PHE A 584 27.56 69.82 1.37
CA PHE A 584 28.05 68.48 1.70
C PHE A 584 27.55 68.03 3.07
N ASP A 585 27.61 68.93 4.06
CA ASP A 585 27.14 68.63 5.43
C ASP A 585 25.64 68.36 5.46
N TRP A 586 24.82 69.16 4.74
CA TRP A 586 23.38 68.90 4.64
C TRP A 586 23.10 67.56 3.97
N TRP A 587 23.83 67.22 2.91
CA TRP A 587 23.68 65.95 2.20
C TRP A 587 24.04 64.77 3.12
N MET A 588 25.15 64.89 3.86
CA MET A 588 25.58 63.91 4.85
C MET A 588 24.57 63.72 5.98
N ASP A 589 23.95 64.79 6.48
CA ASP A 589 22.94 64.71 7.53
C ASP A 589 21.66 63.99 7.07
N ASN A 590 21.34 64.03 5.77
CA ASN A 590 20.14 63.42 5.22
C ASN A 590 20.33 61.97 4.76
N TYR A 591 21.53 61.60 4.29
CA TYR A 591 21.81 60.27 3.72
C TYR A 591 22.72 59.39 4.60
N GLY A 592 23.47 59.97 5.54
CA GLY A 592 24.39 59.23 6.42
C GLY A 592 25.67 58.76 5.73
N ARG A 593 26.56 58.12 6.50
CA ARG A 593 27.87 57.58 6.02
C ARG A 593 27.83 56.16 5.47
N LYS A 594 26.77 55.41 5.76
CA LYS A 594 26.67 53.97 5.49
C LYS A 594 26.05 53.67 4.13
#